data_AF-A0A7V5CLH0-F1
#
_entry.id   AF-A0A7V5CLH0-F1
#
_cell.length_a   1.000
_cell.length_b   1.000
_cell.length_c   1.000
_cell.angle_alpha   90.00
_cell.angle_beta   90.00
_cell.angle_gamma   90.00
#
_symmetry.space_group_name_H-M   'P 1'
#
loop_
_entity.id
_entity.type
_entity.pdbx_description
1 polymer ?
#
loop_
_entity_poly.entity_id
_entity_poly.type
_entity_poly.pdbx_seq_one_letter_code
_entity_poly.pdbx_strand_id
1 'polypeptide(L)'
;MLYNAIIVTVIFYAVLAGTLFGSAGTLGLPMFWAYISEMTAFSLLTLILVHRRSPDLIRERMRPGEGEQDKVTLRSGMLLFALHFVIAGLDVGRFHWSNSVPLPLQAIGCYP
;
A
#
# COMPACT_ATOMS: atom_id res chain seq x y z
N MET A 1 -19.90 4.39 -8.37
CA MET A 1 -19.30 4.29 -7.01
C MET A 1 -18.16 3.28 -6.96
N LEU A 2 -18.36 2.02 -7.37
CA LEU A 2 -17.28 1.01 -7.45
C LEU A 2 -16.13 1.46 -8.36
N TYR A 3 -16.44 2.02 -9.54
CA TYR A 3 -15.43 2.55 -10.48
C TYR A 3 -14.48 3.58 -9.83
N ASN A 4 -15.05 4.57 -9.12
CA ASN A 4 -14.24 5.58 -8.43
C ASN A 4 -13.38 4.95 -7.32
N ALA A 5 -13.91 3.97 -6.59
CA ALA A 5 -13.15 3.26 -5.57
C ALA A 5 -11.98 2.47 -6.18
N ILE A 6 -12.21 1.78 -7.32
CA ILE A 6 -11.14 1.09 -8.06
C ILE A 6 -10.06 2.07 -8.51
N ILE A 7 -10.44 3.21 -9.10
CA ILE A 7 -9.49 4.24 -9.52
C ILE A 7 -8.66 4.73 -8.33
N VAL A 8 -9.32 5.06 -7.22
CA VAL A 8 -8.62 5.55 -6.02
C VAL A 8 -7.66 4.49 -5.49
N THR A 9 -8.06 3.22 -5.45
CA THR A 9 -7.18 2.10 -5.05
C THR A 9 -5.99 1.97 -6.00
N VAL A 10 -6.20 2.01 -7.31
CA VAL A 10 -5.12 1.88 -8.30
C VAL A 10 -4.15 3.07 -8.22
N ILE A 11 -4.67 4.29 -8.11
CA ILE A 11 -3.85 5.50 -7.95
C ILE A 11 -3.04 5.42 -6.65
N PHE A 12 -3.67 4.98 -5.56
CA PHE A 12 -2.99 4.84 -4.27
C PHE A 12 -1.78 3.89 -4.36
N TYR A 13 -1.96 2.71 -4.94
CA TYR A 13 -0.86 1.76 -5.12
C TYR A 13 0.18 2.22 -6.15
N ALA A 14 -0.23 2.98 -7.17
CA ALA A 14 0.70 3.59 -8.11
C ALA A 14 1.59 4.65 -7.44
N VAL A 15 1.01 5.50 -6.58
CA VAL A 15 1.77 6.47 -5.78
C VAL A 15 2.73 5.75 -4.83
N LEU A 16 2.26 4.69 -4.16
CA LEU A 16 3.07 3.90 -3.24
C LEU A 16 4.24 3.20 -3.95
N ALA A 17 3.99 2.63 -5.13
CA ALA A 17 5.04 2.09 -5.99
C ALA A 17 6.04 3.19 -6.40
N GLY A 18 5.55 4.37 -6.81
CA GLY A 18 6.40 5.51 -7.13
C GLY A 18 7.27 5.96 -5.95
N THR A 19 6.73 5.96 -4.73
CA THR A 19 7.48 6.27 -3.51
C THR A 19 8.56 5.22 -3.22
N LEU A 20 8.23 3.94 -3.30
CA LEU A 20 9.17 2.83 -3.09
C LEU A 20 10.30 2.84 -4.12
N PHE A 21 9.95 2.83 -5.40
CA PHE A 21 10.93 2.78 -6.48
C PHE A 21 11.71 4.10 -6.63
N GLY A 22 11.06 5.23 -6.38
CA GLY A 22 11.71 6.55 -6.37
C GLY A 22 12.75 6.66 -5.27
N SER A 23 12.47 6.16 -4.07
CA SER A 23 13.42 6.13 -2.96
C SER A 23 14.53 5.10 -3.17
N ALA A 24 14.20 3.90 -3.69
CA ALA A 24 15.19 2.89 -4.04
C ALA A 24 16.12 3.31 -5.19
N GLY A 25 15.64 4.13 -6.13
CA GLY A 25 16.42 4.59 -7.29
C GLY A 25 16.58 3.54 -8.40
N THR A 26 15.85 2.43 -8.32
CA THR A 26 15.88 1.35 -9.33
C THR A 26 14.53 0.65 -9.41
N LEU A 27 14.12 0.25 -10.61
CA LEU A 27 12.93 -0.58 -10.86
C LEU A 27 13.24 -2.09 -10.85
N GLY A 28 14.52 -2.44 -10.77
CA GLY A 28 15.02 -3.82 -10.85
C GLY A 28 14.86 -4.62 -9.54
N LEU A 29 13.83 -4.33 -8.75
CA LEU A 29 13.54 -5.00 -7.47
C LEU A 29 12.26 -5.86 -7.63
N PRO A 30 12.39 -7.16 -7.99
CA PRO A 30 11.24 -8.05 -8.17
C PRO A 30 10.36 -8.15 -6.92
N MET A 31 10.96 -8.06 -5.73
CA MET A 31 10.26 -8.12 -4.45
C MET A 31 9.30 -6.95 -4.25
N PHE A 32 9.66 -5.74 -4.71
CA PHE A 32 8.77 -4.58 -4.64
C PHE A 32 7.58 -4.74 -5.58
N TRP A 33 7.83 -5.27 -6.78
CA TRP A 33 6.75 -5.59 -7.72
C TRP A 33 5.81 -6.67 -7.17
N ALA A 34 6.37 -7.73 -6.58
CA ALA A 34 5.58 -8.78 -5.92
C ALA A 34 4.69 -8.19 -4.83
N TYR A 35 5.27 -7.42 -3.89
CA TYR A 35 4.54 -6.76 -2.81
C TYR A 35 3.43 -5.82 -3.33
N ILE A 36 3.73 -4.94 -4.27
CA ILE A 36 2.73 -4.02 -4.85
C ILE A 36 1.61 -4.80 -5.55
N SER A 37 1.96 -5.84 -6.31
CA SER A 37 0.99 -6.64 -7.04
C SER A 37 0.06 -7.41 -6.09
N GLU A 38 0.62 -8.01 -5.04
CA GLU A 38 -0.12 -8.74 -4.01
C GLU A 38 -1.07 -7.81 -3.27
N MET A 39 -0.57 -6.67 -2.78
CA MET A 39 -1.40 -5.69 -2.06
C MET A 39 -2.50 -5.11 -2.95
N THR A 40 -2.20 -4.82 -4.21
CA THR A 40 -3.19 -4.32 -5.17
C THR A 40 -4.28 -5.35 -5.44
N ALA A 41 -3.88 -6.61 -5.71
CA ALA A 41 -4.81 -7.70 -5.98
C ALA A 41 -5.71 -7.98 -4.77
N PHE A 42 -5.14 -8.06 -3.57
CA PHE A 42 -5.88 -8.31 -2.34
C PHE A 42 -6.88 -7.18 -2.04
N SER A 43 -6.47 -5.93 -2.22
CA SER A 43 -7.34 -4.77 -2.02
C SER A 43 -8.48 -4.70 -3.04
N LEU A 44 -8.20 -4.96 -4.32
CA LEU A 44 -9.24 -5.03 -5.34
C LEU A 44 -10.21 -6.19 -5.10
N LEU A 45 -9.70 -7.36 -4.73
CA LEU A 45 -10.53 -8.52 -4.38
C LEU A 45 -11.46 -8.18 -3.20
N THR A 46 -10.89 -7.61 -2.13
CA THR A 46 -11.66 -7.19 -0.95
C THR A 46 -12.71 -6.15 -1.32
N LEU A 47 -12.34 -5.14 -2.12
CA LEU A 47 -13.26 -4.11 -2.59
C LEU A 47 -14.45 -4.72 -3.36
N ILE A 48 -14.18 -5.64 -4.28
CA ILE A 48 -15.20 -6.32 -5.07
C ILE A 48 -16.11 -7.19 -4.17
N LEU A 49 -15.52 -7.98 -3.28
CA LEU A 49 -16.27 -8.86 -2.38
C LEU A 49 -17.16 -8.08 -1.42
N VAL A 50 -16.64 -7.00 -0.83
CA VAL A 50 -17.41 -6.10 0.05
C VAL A 50 -18.52 -5.43 -0.75
N HIS A 51 -18.24 -4.96 -1.96
CA HIS A 51 -19.26 -4.32 -2.81
C HIS A 51 -20.42 -5.27 -3.12
N ARG A 52 -20.12 -6.56 -3.35
CA ARG A 52 -21.14 -7.58 -3.63
C ARG A 52 -21.97 -7.94 -2.40
N ARG A 53 -21.40 -7.93 -1.20
CA ARG A 53 -22.11 -8.30 0.03
C ARG A 53 -22.85 -7.14 0.70
N SER A 54 -22.23 -5.97 0.72
CA SER A 54 -22.74 -4.81 1.46
C SER A 54 -22.21 -3.52 0.81
N PRO A 55 -22.81 -3.07 -0.31
CA PRO A 55 -22.35 -1.89 -1.03
C PRO A 55 -22.42 -0.61 -0.18
N ASP A 56 -23.30 -0.56 0.81
CA ASP A 56 -23.47 0.57 1.72
C ASP A 56 -22.22 0.85 2.57
N LEU A 57 -21.46 -0.19 2.95
CA LEU A 57 -20.20 -0.03 3.70
C LEU A 57 -19.15 0.74 2.90
N ILE A 58 -19.10 0.55 1.57
CA ILE A 58 -18.20 1.31 0.71
C ILE A 58 -18.69 2.76 0.63
N ARG A 59 -20.00 3.00 0.71
CA ARG A 59 -20.59 4.34 0.57
C ARG A 59 -20.27 5.18 1.78
N GLU A 60 -20.39 4.59 2.96
CA GLU A 60 -20.03 5.21 4.23
C GLU A 60 -18.53 5.46 4.32
N ARG A 61 -17.68 4.54 3.84
CA ARG A 61 -16.23 4.78 3.76
C ARG A 61 -15.83 5.90 2.80
N MET A 62 -16.53 6.05 1.68
CA MET A 62 -16.27 7.12 0.70
C MET A 62 -16.89 8.47 1.09
N ARG A 63 -17.86 8.47 2.01
CA ARG A 63 -18.48 9.66 2.59
C ARG A 63 -18.62 9.47 4.09
N PRO A 64 -17.51 9.56 4.85
CA PRO A 64 -17.58 9.49 6.30
C PRO A 64 -18.49 10.62 6.79
N GLY A 65 -19.44 10.29 7.66
CA GLY A 65 -20.43 11.25 8.19
C GLY A 65 -19.79 12.44 8.90
N GLU A 66 -20.59 13.48 9.16
CA GLU A 66 -20.18 14.77 9.76
C GLU A 66 -19.81 14.69 11.26
N GLY A 67 -19.18 13.60 11.70
CA GLY A 67 -18.64 13.46 13.06
C GLY A 67 -17.24 14.06 13.22
N GLU A 68 -16.74 14.11 14.45
CA GLU A 68 -15.37 14.50 14.77
C GLU A 68 -14.39 13.52 14.11
N GLN A 69 -13.94 13.86 12.91
CA GLN A 69 -12.87 13.15 12.24
C GLN A 69 -11.57 13.61 12.88
N ASP A 70 -10.89 12.72 13.58
CA ASP A 70 -9.54 12.97 14.09
C ASP A 70 -8.56 13.13 12.90
N LYS A 71 -8.53 14.34 12.38
CA LYS A 71 -7.69 14.73 11.23
C LYS A 71 -6.21 14.67 11.58
N VAL A 72 -5.86 14.81 12.86
CA VAL A 72 -4.47 14.75 13.31
C VAL A 72 -3.97 13.32 13.21
N THR A 73 -4.71 12.36 13.74
CA THR A 73 -4.37 10.93 13.65
C THR A 73 -4.37 10.43 12.20
N LEU A 74 -5.32 10.87 11.38
CA LEU A 74 -5.32 10.52 9.96
C LEU A 74 -4.08 11.06 9.23
N ARG A 75 -3.72 12.33 9.45
CA ARG A 75 -2.56 12.94 8.80
C ARG A 75 -1.24 12.37 9.31
N SER A 76 -1.11 12.18 10.63
CA SER A 76 0.10 11.58 11.21
C SER A 76 0.26 10.14 10.75
N GLY A 77 -0.82 9.36 10.71
CA GLY A 77 -0.83 8.01 10.15
C GLY A 77 -0.39 7.98 8.69
N MET A 78 -0.93 8.87 7.85
CA MET A 78 -0.51 8.98 6.44
C MET A 78 0.97 9.34 6.30
N LEU A 79 1.48 10.27 7.12
CA LEU A 79 2.89 10.67 7.10
C LEU A 79 3.81 9.54 7.54
N LEU A 80 3.48 8.85 8.65
CA LEU A 80 4.24 7.71 9.15
C LEU A 80 4.23 6.56 8.13
N PHE A 81 3.09 6.32 7.50
CA PHE A 81 2.96 5.32 6.45
C PHE A 81 3.83 5.67 5.23
N ALA A 82 3.79 6.91 4.75
CA ALA A 82 4.66 7.36 3.66
C ALA A 82 6.15 7.23 4.03
N LEU A 83 6.53 7.64 5.24
CA LEU A 83 7.89 7.56 5.74
C LEU A 83 8.37 6.11 5.80
N HIS A 84 7.52 5.17 6.23
CA HIS A 84 7.83 3.75 6.26
C HIS A 84 8.24 3.22 4.88
N PHE A 85 7.50 3.55 3.80
CA PHE A 85 7.86 3.13 2.44
C PHE A 85 9.12 3.81 1.91
N VAL A 86 9.33 5.09 2.23
CA VAL A 86 10.56 5.78 1.86
C VAL A 86 11.77 5.12 2.52
N ILE A 87 11.68 4.81 3.82
CA ILE A 87 12.75 4.11 4.54
C ILE A 87 12.99 2.72 3.95
N ALA A 88 11.93 1.95 3.68
CA ALA A 88 12.04 0.63 3.09
C ALA A 88 12.71 0.66 1.70
N GLY A 89 12.36 1.63 0.86
CA GLY A 89 12.98 1.81 -0.46
C GLY A 89 14.45 2.24 -0.35
N LEU A 90 14.76 3.19 0.54
CA LEU A 90 16.15 3.60 0.82
C LEU A 90 17.00 2.45 1.36
N ASP A 91 16.43 1.64 2.25
CA ASP A 91 17.09 0.48 2.83
C ASP A 91 17.42 -0.54 1.72
N VAL A 92 16.43 -1.11 1.04
CA VAL A 92 16.68 -2.16 0.04
C VAL A 92 17.45 -1.65 -1.18
N GLY A 93 17.22 -0.41 -1.62
CA GLY A 93 17.81 0.10 -2.86
C GLY A 93 19.19 0.74 -2.70
N ARG A 94 19.50 1.34 -1.54
CA ARG A 94 20.72 2.13 -1.37
C ARG A 94 21.58 1.67 -0.21
N PHE A 95 20.99 1.60 0.98
CA PHE A 95 21.77 1.48 2.21
C PHE A 95 21.98 0.04 2.69
N HIS A 96 21.10 -0.87 2.27
CA HIS A 96 21.12 -2.30 2.55
C HIS A 96 21.29 -2.62 4.05
N TRP A 97 20.64 -1.85 4.92
CA TRP A 97 20.62 -2.03 6.37
C TRP A 97 20.01 -3.37 6.79
N SER A 98 19.00 -3.87 6.07
CA SER A 98 18.24 -5.08 6.43
C SER A 98 18.48 -6.28 5.50
N ASN A 99 19.63 -6.34 4.82
CA ASN A 99 19.94 -7.33 3.77
C ASN A 99 20.24 -8.77 4.28
N SER A 100 19.46 -9.23 5.26
CA SER A 100 19.79 -10.39 6.09
C SER A 100 18.90 -11.61 5.84
N VAL A 101 17.83 -11.50 5.05
CA VAL A 101 16.84 -12.59 4.90
C VAL A 101 17.05 -13.39 3.60
N PRO A 102 17.33 -14.70 3.68
CA PRO A 102 17.52 -15.55 2.50
C PRO A 102 16.21 -15.79 1.73
N LEU A 103 16.34 -15.90 0.39
CA LEU A 103 15.24 -16.05 -0.58
C LEU A 103 14.14 -17.08 -0.24
N PRO A 104 14.45 -18.29 0.30
CA PRO A 104 13.42 -19.27 0.63
C PRO A 104 12.45 -18.79 1.73
N LEU A 105 12.92 -17.94 2.65
CA LEU A 105 12.07 -17.34 3.68
C LEU A 105 11.21 -16.21 3.10
N GLN A 106 11.73 -15.48 2.11
CA GLN A 106 10.95 -14.45 1.40
C GLN A 106 9.76 -15.05 0.64
N ALA A 107 9.89 -16.27 0.11
CA ALA A 107 8.82 -16.94 -0.64
C ALA A 107 7.59 -17.31 0.20
N ILE A 108 7.72 -17.40 1.53
CA ILE A 108 6.60 -17.66 2.46
C ILE A 108 6.09 -16.38 3.15
N GLY A 109 6.51 -15.21 2.67
CA GLY A 109 6.06 -13.91 3.18
C GLY A 109 6.96 -13.31 4.27
N CYS A 110 8.12 -13.91 4.59
CA CYS A 110 9.14 -13.24 5.40
C CYS A 110 9.97 -12.30 4.51
N TYR A 111 9.42 -11.12 4.23
CA TYR A 111 10.19 -10.02 3.65
C TYR A 111 11.23 -9.51 4.68
N PRO A 112 12.40 -9.01 4.24
CA PRO A 112 13.38 -8.38 5.12
C PRO A 112 12.83 -7.14 5.83
#